data_AF-A0A973BKL6-F1
#
_entry.id   AF-A0A973BKL6-F1
#
_cell.length_a   1.000
_cell.length_b   1.000
_cell.length_c   1.000
_cell.angle_alpha   90.00
_cell.angle_beta   90.00
_cell.angle_gamma   90.00
#
_symmetry.space_group_name_H-M   'P 1'
#
loop_
_entity.id
_entity.type
_entity.pdbx_description
1 polymer ?
#
loop_
_entity_poly.entity_id
_entity_poly.type
_entity_poly.pdbx_seq_one_letter_code
_entity_poly.pdbx_strand_id
1 'polypeptide(L)' 'MRTIVDIPDELVASLDRIREERGCSRAAVIREALESYAETLAVEEIHSAYGLWRNRKKEGVSYQKELREEWGEE' A
#
# COMPACT_ATOMS: atom_id res chain seq x y z
N MET A 1 -19.27 0.95 -2.18
CA MET A 1 -19.48 0.18 -3.43
C MET A 1 -19.79 -1.27 -3.06
N ARG A 2 -20.64 -1.97 -3.81
CA ARG A 2 -20.93 -3.40 -3.60
C ARG A 2 -20.36 -4.21 -4.77
N THR A 3 -19.63 -5.27 -4.45
CA THR A 3 -19.00 -6.16 -5.42
C THR A 3 -19.42 -7.60 -5.10
N ILE A 4 -19.53 -8.44 -6.12
CA ILE A 4 -19.75 -9.89 -5.96
C ILE A 4 -18.42 -10.55 -6.30
N VAL A 5 -17.94 -11.42 -5.40
CA VAL A 5 -16.69 -12.16 -5.55
C VAL A 5 -16.95 -13.61 -5.19
N ASP A 6 -16.38 -14.51 -5.97
CA ASP A 6 -16.44 -15.95 -5.67
C ASP A 6 -15.34 -16.28 -4.66
N ILE A 7 -15.71 -16.95 -3.58
CA ILE A 7 -14.82 -17.32 -2.47
C ILE A 7 -15.00 -18.81 -2.23
N PRO A 8 -13.92 -19.61 -2.15
CA PRO A 8 -14.01 -21.03 -1.83
C PRO A 8 -14.69 -21.27 -0.47
N ASP A 9 -15.51 -22.32 -0.38
CA ASP A 9 -16.29 -22.63 0.83
C ASP A 9 -15.41 -22.81 2.08
N GLU A 10 -14.22 -23.39 1.92
CA GLU A 10 -13.24 -23.58 3.01
C GLU A 10 -12.79 -22.23 3.62
N LEU A 11 -12.62 -21.22 2.76
CA LEU A 11 -12.23 -19.89 3.20
C LEU A 11 -13.41 -19.17 3.87
N VAL A 12 -14.64 -19.38 3.38
CA VAL A 12 -15.86 -18.87 4.02
C VAL A 12 -16.01 -19.44 5.43
N ALA A 13 -15.81 -20.75 5.60
CA ALA A 13 -15.86 -21.41 6.91
C ALA A 13 -14.82 -20.83 7.89
N SER A 14 -13.61 -20.55 7.39
CA SER A 14 -12.55 -19.92 8.18
C SER A 14 -12.92 -18.49 8.63
N LEU A 15 -13.51 -17.70 7.72
CA LEU A 15 -13.99 -16.35 8.02
C LEU A 15 -15.15 -16.35 9.03
N ASP A 16 -16.05 -17.33 8.95
CA ASP A 16 -17.17 -17.46 9.89
C ASP A 16 -16.69 -17.80 11.29
N ARG A 17 -15.68 -18.66 11.43
CA ARG A 17 -15.07 -18.92 12.74
C ARG A 17 -14.50 -17.65 13.37
N ILE A 18 -13.74 -16.86 12.60
CA ILE A 18 -13.16 -15.59 13.06
C ILE A 18 -14.27 -14.60 13.48
N ARG A 19 -15.34 -14.55 12.69
CA ARG A 19 -16.51 -13.71 12.94
C ARG A 19 -17.20 -14.10 14.26
N GLU A 20 -17.39 -15.39 14.52
CA GLU A 20 -17.99 -15.91 15.75
C GLU A 20 -17.13 -15.59 16.97
N GLU A 21 -15.82 -15.83 16.88
CA GLU A 21 -14.87 -15.54 17.96
C GLU A 21 -14.82 -14.03 18.29
N ARG A 22 -14.93 -13.15 17.30
CA ARG A 22 -14.87 -11.68 17.47
C ARG A 22 -16.24 -11.01 17.66
N GLY A 23 -17.35 -11.73 17.47
CA GLY A 23 -18.70 -11.18 17.56
C GLY A 23 -19.01 -10.08 16.52
N CYS A 24 -18.38 -10.12 15.35
CA CYS A 24 -18.55 -9.10 14.31
C CYS A 24 -19.35 -9.63 13.10
N SER A 25 -19.52 -8.81 12.05
CA SER A 25 -20.15 -9.27 10.81
C SER A 25 -19.09 -9.82 9.84
N ARG A 26 -19.49 -10.74 8.95
CA ARG A 26 -18.57 -11.32 7.94
C ARG A 26 -17.96 -10.22 7.07
N ALA A 27 -18.75 -9.20 6.72
CA ALA A 27 -18.29 -8.04 5.96
C ALA A 27 -17.29 -7.16 6.73
N ALA A 28 -17.31 -7.16 8.06
CA ALA A 28 -16.30 -6.46 8.86
C ALA A 28 -14.95 -7.16 8.78
N VAL A 29 -14.93 -8.50 8.95
CA VAL A 29 -13.71 -9.32 8.84
C VAL A 29 -13.08 -9.17 7.45
N ILE A 30 -13.90 -9.23 6.39
CA ILE A 30 -13.41 -9.09 5.02
C ILE A 30 -12.80 -7.70 4.78
N ARG A 31 -13.42 -6.63 5.31
CA ARG A 31 -12.86 -5.26 5.17
C ARG A 31 -11.52 -5.12 5.88
N GLU A 32 -11.42 -5.59 7.12
CA GLU A 32 -10.18 -5.57 7.89
C GLU A 32 -9.06 -6.34 7.16
N ALA A 33 -9.37 -7.52 6.60
CA ALA A 33 -8.42 -8.29 5.82
C ALA A 33 -7.93 -7.55 4.57
N LEU A 34 -8.84 -6.86 3.85
CA LEU A 34 -8.49 -6.08 2.67
C LEU A 34 -7.66 -4.84 3.03
N GLU A 35 -7.99 -4.15 4.12
CA GLU A 35 -7.23 -3.00 4.63
C GLU A 35 -5.79 -3.42 4.97
N SER A 36 -5.63 -4.50 5.75
CA SER A 36 -4.31 -5.03 6.12
C SER A 36 -3.50 -5.51 4.90
N TYR A 37 -4.16 -6.12 3.91
CA TYR A 37 -3.50 -6.53 2.67
C TYR A 37 -3.04 -5.33 1.84
N ALA A 38 -3.88 -4.29 1.73
CA ALA A 38 -3.53 -3.05 1.03
C ALA A 38 -2.36 -2.33 1.70
N GLU A 39 -2.34 -2.27 3.04
CA GLU A 39 -1.22 -1.69 3.80
C GLU A 39 0.08 -2.46 3.55
N THR A 40 0.02 -3.79 3.50
CA THR A 40 1.20 -4.64 3.22
C THR A 40 1.80 -4.31 1.84
N LEU A 41 0.95 -4.17 0.82
CA LEU A 41 1.39 -3.79 -0.53
C LEU A 41 1.93 -2.35 -0.58
N ALA A 42 1.29 -1.42 0.13
CA ALA A 42 1.76 -0.04 0.20
C ALA A 42 3.14 0.05 0.89
N VAL A 43 3.39 -0.80 1.88
CA VAL A 43 4.70 -0.89 2.54
C VAL A 43 5.78 -1.40 1.58
N GLU A 44 5.49 -2.40 0.73
CA GLU A 44 6.42 -2.83 -0.33
C GLU A 44 6.74 -1.71 -1.33
N GLU A 45 5.72 -0.92 -1.73
CA GLU A 45 5.91 0.23 -2.62
C GLU A 45 6.76 1.33 -1.94
N ILE A 46 6.52 1.64 -0.67
CA ILE A 46 7.32 2.61 0.10
C ILE A 46 8.76 2.11 0.29
N HIS A 47 8.97 0.81 0.55
CA HIS A 47 10.32 0.24 0.62
C HIS A 47 11.06 0.35 -0.71
N SER A 48 10.36 0.22 -1.84
CA SER A 48 10.96 0.46 -3.16
C SER A 48 11.34 1.93 -3.38
N ALA A 49 10.59 2.87 -2.77
CA ALA A 49 10.90 4.29 -2.80
C ALA A 49 12.07 4.67 -1.86
N TYR A 50 12.25 3.93 -0.76
CA TYR A 50 13.36 4.14 0.18
C TYR A 50 14.70 3.81 -0.49
N GLY A 51 15.51 4.85 -0.74
CA GLY A 51 16.81 4.69 -1.41
C GLY A 51 16.75 4.69 -2.93
N LEU A 52 15.62 5.09 -3.54
CA LEU A 52 15.50 5.31 -4.99
C LEU A 52 16.59 6.26 -5.54
N TRP A 53 17.09 7.16 -4.69
CA TRP A 53 18.16 8.12 -5.01
C TRP A 53 19.56 7.64 -4.61
N ARG A 54 19.70 6.50 -3.93
CA ARG A 54 20.99 6.00 -3.41
C ARG A 54 22.02 5.73 -4.52
N ASN A 55 21.57 5.33 -5.70
CA ASN A 55 22.43 5.05 -6.85
C ASN A 55 22.65 6.29 -7.74
N ARG A 56 21.98 7.42 -7.48
CA ARG A 56 22.25 8.68 -8.18
C ARG A 56 23.44 9.35 -7.50
N LYS A 57 24.63 9.21 -8.10
CA LYS A 57 25.85 9.93 -7.69
C LYS A 57 25.80 11.41 -8.12
N LYS A 58 24.77 12.15 -7.74
CA LYS A 58 24.73 13.61 -7.87
C LYS A 58 24.67 14.22 -6.48
N GLU A 59 25.53 15.19 -6.22
CA GLU A 59 25.51 15.94 -4.97
C GLU A 59 24.22 16.78 -4.93
N GLY A 60 23.47 16.72 -3.84
CA GLY A 60 22.12 17.31 -3.77
C GLY A 60 22.09 18.81 -4.10
N VAL A 61 23.10 19.56 -3.65
CA VAL A 61 23.20 21.02 -3.91
C VAL A 61 23.49 21.30 -5.38
N SER A 62 24.38 20.53 -6.01
CA SER A 62 24.67 20.67 -7.44
C SER A 62 23.44 20.40 -8.30
N TYR A 63 22.67 19.35 -7.97
CA TYR A 63 21.45 18.99 -8.69
C TYR A 63 20.34 20.03 -8.53
N GLN A 64 20.20 20.61 -7.33
CA GLN A 64 19.24 21.71 -7.09
C GLN A 64 19.61 22.98 -7.85
N LYS A 65 20.91 23.27 -8.02
CA LYS A 65 21.36 24.41 -8.83
C LYS A 65 21.06 24.20 -10.31
N GLU A 66 21.42 23.04 -10.87
CA GLU A 66 21.10 22.67 -12.27
C GLU A 66 19.59 22.84 -12.54
N LEU A 67 18.73 22.30 -11.68
CA LEU A 67 17.26 22.40 -11.82
C LEU A 67 16.71 23.83 -11.76
N ARG A 68 17.36 24.72 -10.99
CA ARG A 68 16.93 26.13 -10.88
C ARG A 68 17.43 26.96 -12.05
N GLU A 69 18.61 26.63 -12.57
CA GLU A 69 19.14 27.25 -13.79
C GLU A 69 18.25 26.97 -15.00
N GLU A 70 17.57 25.81 -15.04
CA GLU A 70 16.57 25.48 -16.08
C GLU A 70 15.36 26.43 -16.12
N TRP A 71 15.06 27.16 -15.04
CA TRP A 71 13.88 28.04 -14.99
C TRP A 71 14.14 29.44 -15.52
N GLY A 72 15.40 29.82 -15.76
CA GLY A 72 15.78 31.13 -16.29
C GLY A 72 15.48 32.29 -15.34
N GLU A 73 16.39 33.26 -15.27
CA GLU A 73 16.06 34.57 -14.70
C GLU A 73 15.04 35.25 -15.62
N GLU A 74 13.90 35.64 -15.06
CA GLU A 74 12.98 36.59 -15.69
C GLU A 74 13.60 38.00 -15.67
#